data_AF-A0A919G4E3-F1
#
_entry.id   AF-A0A919G4E3-F1
#
_cell.length_a   1.000
_cell.length_b   1.000
_cell.length_c   1.000
_cell.angle_alpha   90.00
_cell.angle_beta   90.00
_cell.angle_gamma   90.00
#
_symmetry.space_group_name_H-M   'P 1'
#
loop_
_entity.id
_entity.type
_entity.pdbx_description
1 polymer ?
#
loop_
_entity_poly.entity_id
_entity_poly.type
_entity_poly.pdbx_seq_one_letter_code
_entity_poly.pdbx_strand_id
1 'polypeptide(L)'
;MISYEQVLAAPLEELAEAAARWQAAIKPLGEQQDAYRDRVIVPVRDSDWQGADADAAKPFMDKVSKELRDATKEAEAIHGVLVDAHREIEIARLELRRLTDAQAPKLGRTIGPGGEVKPLRPVTTDSETWGIHVDYWHAVAAEKEVNDQLSKEIINARARAHEADRAAAWALWQDTGADDMEFNPGGYADVNAAKGGLGEYKYRESSEFIFGEMRTNSASPEVAKIRTLMRTSEGPLGMISPGAGLGSRGTGLALWYQLVKTGGPWDHKPQLEKKFDLQSKNDFYFKVPGRELSVSDDIYSNIHYGYVGRAAGISRPELMEGANGGIASTGTNDPGDDMSMKAGMDLYEKYGDTMTKEQMDAAILKLVDDMDARRRAGDTAMTQVRPFP
;
A
#
# COMPACT_ATOMS: atom_id res chain seq x y z
N MET A 1 -3.56 -9.47 9.03
CA MET A 1 -4.67 -9.61 8.07
C MET A 1 -5.84 -10.17 8.85
N ILE A 2 -7.09 -9.78 8.56
CA ILE A 2 -8.29 -10.37 9.20
C ILE A 2 -8.16 -11.91 9.27
N SER A 3 -8.41 -12.48 10.46
CA SER A 3 -8.23 -13.92 10.70
C SER A 3 -9.29 -14.75 9.99
N TYR A 4 -9.01 -16.03 9.78
CA TYR A 4 -9.98 -16.96 9.19
C TYR A 4 -11.31 -16.97 9.99
N GLU A 5 -11.22 -17.03 11.31
CA GLU A 5 -12.38 -16.99 12.22
C GLU A 5 -13.15 -15.68 12.11
N GLN A 6 -12.45 -14.55 12.04
CA GLN A 6 -13.07 -13.24 11.91
C GLN A 6 -13.87 -13.09 10.61
N VAL A 7 -13.36 -13.63 9.49
CA VAL A 7 -14.11 -13.62 8.21
C VAL A 7 -15.38 -14.47 8.34
N LEU A 8 -15.29 -15.66 8.96
CA LEU A 8 -16.45 -16.54 9.15
C LEU A 8 -17.49 -15.98 10.12
N ALA A 9 -17.04 -15.25 11.13
CA ALA A 9 -17.85 -14.68 12.21
C ALA A 9 -18.29 -13.23 11.94
N ALA A 10 -17.93 -12.65 10.79
CA ALA A 10 -18.24 -11.24 10.52
C ALA A 10 -19.77 -10.96 10.58
N PRO A 11 -20.18 -9.83 11.18
CA PRO A 11 -21.59 -9.49 11.42
C PRO A 11 -22.27 -8.94 10.14
N LEU A 12 -22.51 -9.82 9.16
CA LEU A 12 -23.08 -9.40 7.87
C LEU A 12 -24.54 -8.95 7.97
N GLU A 13 -25.32 -9.53 8.87
CA GLU A 13 -26.72 -9.12 9.06
C GLU A 13 -26.78 -7.68 9.58
N GLU A 14 -25.95 -7.35 10.57
CA GLU A 14 -25.84 -6.00 11.12
C GLU A 14 -25.29 -5.01 10.10
N LEU A 15 -24.32 -5.42 9.27
CA LEU A 15 -23.79 -4.60 8.19
C LEU A 15 -24.86 -4.33 7.11
N ALA A 16 -25.65 -5.34 6.75
CA ALA A 16 -26.77 -5.19 5.82
C ALA A 16 -27.88 -4.29 6.39
N GLU A 17 -28.19 -4.41 7.69
CA GLU A 17 -29.12 -3.52 8.37
C GLU A 17 -28.63 -2.06 8.38
N ALA A 18 -27.34 -1.83 8.64
CA ALA A 18 -26.74 -0.51 8.59
C ALA A 18 -26.86 0.09 7.17
N ALA A 19 -26.52 -0.70 6.14
CA ALA A 19 -26.68 -0.29 4.74
C ALA A 19 -28.15 0.04 4.41
N ALA A 20 -29.11 -0.75 4.89
CA ALA A 20 -30.53 -0.52 4.68
C ALA A 20 -31.04 0.76 5.36
N ARG A 21 -30.51 1.10 6.54
CA ARG A 21 -30.85 2.36 7.23
C ARG A 21 -30.38 3.58 6.44
N TRP A 22 -29.17 3.54 5.88
CA TRP A 22 -28.69 4.60 4.99
C TRP A 22 -29.51 4.68 3.72
N GLN A 23 -29.86 3.55 3.10
CA GLN A 23 -30.76 3.52 1.95
C GLN A 23 -32.11 4.19 2.24
N ALA A 24 -32.67 3.94 3.43
CA ALA A 24 -33.95 4.52 3.84
C ALA A 24 -33.88 6.04 4.06
N ALA A 25 -32.69 6.60 4.35
CA ALA A 25 -32.49 8.03 4.56
C ALA A 25 -32.39 8.83 3.25
N ILE A 26 -31.93 8.22 2.16
CA ILE A 26 -31.67 8.89 0.86
C ILE A 26 -32.92 9.62 0.34
N LYS A 27 -34.05 8.91 0.25
CA LYS A 27 -35.28 9.48 -0.30
C LYS A 27 -35.81 10.67 0.52
N PRO A 28 -36.00 10.56 1.86
CA PRO A 28 -36.39 11.70 2.68
C PRO A 28 -35.46 12.91 2.57
N LEU A 29 -34.14 12.71 2.49
CA LEU A 29 -33.16 13.80 2.31
C LEU A 29 -33.37 14.50 0.97
N GLY A 30 -33.54 13.74 -0.12
CA GLY A 30 -33.83 14.30 -1.43
C GLY A 30 -35.15 15.06 -1.48
N GLU A 31 -36.20 14.54 -0.84
CA GLU A 31 -37.50 15.22 -0.73
C GLU A 31 -37.40 16.54 0.07
N GLN A 32 -36.55 16.61 1.11
CA GLN A 32 -36.28 17.84 1.85
C GLN A 32 -35.53 18.86 0.99
N GLN A 33 -34.54 18.42 0.20
CA GLN A 33 -33.85 19.29 -0.75
C GLN A 33 -34.82 19.90 -1.77
N ASP A 34 -35.69 19.09 -2.36
CA ASP A 34 -36.70 19.54 -3.32
C ASP A 34 -37.71 20.48 -2.68
N ALA A 35 -38.20 20.15 -1.48
CA ALA A 35 -39.12 21.01 -0.74
C ALA A 35 -38.49 22.37 -0.40
N TYR A 36 -37.22 22.40 0.03
CA TYR A 36 -36.51 23.65 0.32
C TYR A 36 -36.32 24.50 -0.95
N ARG A 37 -35.90 23.86 -2.06
CA ARG A 37 -35.79 24.52 -3.36
C ARG A 37 -37.11 25.14 -3.79
N ASP A 38 -38.19 24.36 -3.78
CA ASP A 38 -39.47 24.76 -4.36
C ASP A 38 -40.24 25.74 -3.47
N ARG A 39 -40.08 25.67 -2.15
CA ARG A 39 -40.85 26.50 -1.20
C ARG A 39 -40.07 27.70 -0.67
N VAL A 40 -38.74 27.70 -0.76
CA VAL A 40 -37.89 28.79 -0.26
C VAL A 40 -37.12 29.44 -1.42
N ILE A 41 -36.27 28.68 -2.12
CA ILE A 41 -35.37 29.24 -3.13
C ILE A 41 -36.14 29.86 -4.29
N VAL A 42 -37.07 29.11 -4.89
CA VAL A 42 -37.83 29.57 -6.07
C VAL A 42 -38.66 30.82 -5.73
N PRO A 43 -39.51 30.85 -4.68
CA PRO A 43 -40.27 32.06 -4.35
C PRO A 43 -39.41 33.27 -4.01
N VAL A 44 -38.27 33.08 -3.33
CA VAL A 44 -37.35 34.17 -3.02
C VAL A 44 -36.71 34.73 -4.29
N ARG A 45 -36.33 33.87 -5.23
CA ARG A 45 -35.75 34.27 -6.53
C ARG A 45 -36.76 34.94 -7.44
N ASP A 46 -38.01 34.48 -7.42
CA ASP A 46 -39.11 35.03 -8.22
C ASP A 46 -39.69 36.32 -7.61
N SER A 47 -39.29 36.68 -6.39
CA SER A 47 -39.71 37.92 -5.73
C SER A 47 -38.87 39.13 -6.13
N ASP A 48 -39.43 40.33 -5.93
CA ASP A 48 -38.71 41.60 -6.09
C ASP A 48 -37.81 41.95 -4.87
N TRP A 49 -37.51 40.99 -3.99
CA TRP A 49 -36.73 41.26 -2.78
C TRP A 49 -35.28 41.61 -3.12
N GLN A 50 -34.89 42.83 -2.77
CA GLN A 50 -33.59 43.45 -3.05
C GLN A 50 -33.10 44.25 -1.84
N GLY A 51 -31.81 44.61 -1.84
CA GLY A 51 -31.14 45.37 -0.79
C GLY A 51 -30.20 44.50 0.03
N ALA A 52 -29.50 45.13 0.99
CA ALA A 52 -28.41 44.50 1.74
C ALA A 52 -28.81 43.17 2.43
N ASP A 53 -30.03 43.09 2.97
CA ASP A 53 -30.53 41.86 3.60
C ASP A 53 -30.75 40.73 2.58
N ALA A 54 -31.25 41.06 1.39
CA ALA A 54 -31.44 40.09 0.30
C ALA A 54 -30.09 39.59 -0.22
N ASP A 55 -29.12 40.49 -0.37
CA ASP A 55 -27.77 40.17 -0.83
C ASP A 55 -27.01 39.28 0.16
N ALA A 56 -27.27 39.43 1.46
CA ALA A 56 -26.72 38.57 2.50
C ALA A 56 -27.43 37.22 2.60
N ALA A 57 -28.77 37.20 2.48
CA ALA A 57 -29.57 36.01 2.72
C ALA A 57 -29.58 35.02 1.55
N LYS A 58 -29.63 35.49 0.29
CA LYS A 58 -29.72 34.61 -0.88
C LYS A 58 -28.54 33.61 -1.00
N PRO A 59 -27.27 34.04 -0.85
CA PRO A 59 -26.14 33.10 -0.85
C PRO A 59 -26.20 32.07 0.29
N PHE A 60 -26.68 32.47 1.47
CA PHE A 60 -26.86 31.56 2.59
C PHE A 60 -27.94 30.50 2.29
N MET A 61 -29.08 30.92 1.70
CA MET A 61 -30.12 29.98 1.29
C MET A 61 -29.60 29.01 0.20
N ASP A 62 -28.85 29.51 -0.77
CA ASP A 62 -28.20 28.68 -1.79
C ASP A 62 -27.22 27.68 -1.15
N LYS A 63 -26.47 28.09 -0.13
CA LYS A 63 -25.61 27.19 0.66
C LYS A 63 -26.43 26.11 1.35
N VAL A 64 -27.52 26.44 2.03
CA VAL A 64 -28.41 25.43 2.66
C VAL A 64 -28.95 24.43 1.64
N SER A 65 -29.38 24.91 0.46
CA SER A 65 -29.85 24.02 -0.62
C SER A 65 -28.75 23.08 -1.13
N LYS A 66 -27.49 23.57 -1.20
CA LYS A 66 -26.32 22.75 -1.52
C LYS A 66 -26.08 21.70 -0.44
N GLU A 67 -26.05 22.08 0.84
CA GLU A 67 -25.79 21.14 1.94
C GLU A 67 -26.84 20.03 2.01
N LEU A 68 -28.12 20.32 1.76
CA LEU A 68 -29.16 19.28 1.67
C LEU A 68 -28.93 18.29 0.52
N ARG A 69 -28.42 18.78 -0.62
CA ARG A 69 -28.07 17.93 -1.77
C ARG A 69 -26.85 17.07 -1.46
N ASP A 70 -25.86 17.65 -0.81
CA ASP A 70 -24.62 16.96 -0.45
C ASP A 70 -24.89 15.89 0.62
N ALA A 71 -25.81 16.14 1.56
CA ALA A 71 -26.30 15.12 2.50
C ALA A 71 -26.92 13.89 1.80
N THR A 72 -27.71 14.10 0.74
CA THR A 72 -28.26 12.99 -0.04
C THR A 72 -27.15 12.18 -0.71
N LYS A 73 -26.15 12.85 -1.31
CA LYS A 73 -25.02 12.18 -1.97
C LYS A 73 -24.15 11.41 -0.98
N GLU A 74 -23.90 11.98 0.19
CA GLU A 74 -23.12 11.33 1.24
C GLU A 74 -23.87 10.09 1.75
N ALA A 75 -25.19 10.18 1.95
CA ALA A 75 -26.01 9.01 2.29
C ALA A 75 -25.98 7.91 1.21
N GLU A 76 -25.96 8.28 -0.08
CA GLU A 76 -25.78 7.36 -1.21
C GLU A 76 -24.40 6.69 -1.19
N ALA A 77 -23.34 7.46 -0.95
CA ALA A 77 -21.97 6.98 -0.87
C ALA A 77 -21.78 5.99 0.29
N ILE A 78 -22.21 6.36 1.50
CA ILE A 78 -22.15 5.50 2.67
C ILE A 78 -22.94 4.21 2.43
N HIS A 79 -24.16 4.30 1.88
CA HIS A 79 -24.94 3.13 1.52
C HIS A 79 -24.18 2.21 0.55
N GLY A 80 -23.65 2.76 -0.55
CA GLY A 80 -22.92 2.02 -1.57
C GLY A 80 -21.69 1.30 -1.01
N VAL A 81 -20.89 2.00 -0.21
CA VAL A 81 -19.72 1.43 0.48
C VAL A 81 -20.10 0.26 1.39
N LEU A 82 -21.16 0.38 2.19
CA LEU A 82 -21.57 -0.68 3.10
C LEU A 82 -22.12 -1.91 2.35
N VAL A 83 -22.90 -1.71 1.29
CA VAL A 83 -23.40 -2.80 0.44
C VAL A 83 -22.24 -3.55 -0.21
N ASP A 84 -21.27 -2.83 -0.75
CA ASP A 84 -20.12 -3.45 -1.39
C ASP A 84 -19.21 -4.17 -0.37
N ALA A 85 -18.97 -3.57 0.80
CA ALA A 85 -18.23 -4.22 1.87
C ALA A 85 -18.90 -5.53 2.31
N HIS A 86 -20.23 -5.50 2.50
CA HIS A 86 -21.03 -6.69 2.78
C HIS A 86 -20.81 -7.77 1.72
N ARG A 87 -21.01 -7.44 0.43
CA ARG A 87 -20.86 -8.38 -0.69
C ARG A 87 -19.47 -9.02 -0.70
N GLU A 88 -18.42 -8.22 -0.58
CA GLU A 88 -17.04 -8.70 -0.66
C GLU A 88 -16.66 -9.64 0.50
N ILE A 89 -17.11 -9.31 1.72
CA ILE A 89 -16.91 -10.14 2.91
C ILE A 89 -17.76 -11.42 2.84
N GLU A 90 -18.99 -11.34 2.32
CA GLU A 90 -19.86 -12.49 2.08
C GLU A 90 -19.22 -13.48 1.10
N ILE A 91 -18.70 -12.99 -0.04
CA ILE A 91 -17.98 -13.83 -1.01
C ILE A 91 -16.80 -14.52 -0.35
N ALA A 92 -15.99 -13.78 0.42
CA ALA A 92 -14.85 -14.35 1.14
C ALA A 92 -15.28 -15.45 2.13
N ARG A 93 -16.35 -15.22 2.90
CA ARG A 93 -16.91 -16.22 3.84
C ARG A 93 -17.41 -17.46 3.13
N LEU A 94 -18.18 -17.30 2.05
CA LEU A 94 -18.71 -18.42 1.28
C LEU A 94 -17.57 -19.25 0.69
N GLU A 95 -16.50 -18.60 0.21
CA GLU A 95 -15.32 -19.29 -0.28
C GLU A 95 -14.59 -20.06 0.82
N LEU A 96 -14.39 -19.46 2.00
CA LEU A 96 -13.80 -20.18 3.14
C LEU A 96 -14.64 -21.38 3.57
N ARG A 97 -15.97 -21.27 3.59
CA ARG A 97 -16.87 -22.40 3.87
C ARG A 97 -16.77 -23.49 2.80
N ARG A 98 -16.75 -23.10 1.51
CA ARG A 98 -16.57 -24.04 0.39
C ARG A 98 -15.25 -24.80 0.49
N LEU A 99 -14.17 -24.10 0.85
CA LEU A 99 -12.84 -24.71 1.06
C LEU A 99 -12.88 -25.72 2.20
N THR A 100 -13.49 -25.37 3.32
CA THR A 100 -13.51 -26.19 4.55
C THR A 100 -14.48 -27.37 4.47
N ASP A 101 -15.71 -27.13 4.01
CA ASP A 101 -16.78 -28.12 4.09
C ASP A 101 -16.81 -29.05 2.87
N ALA A 102 -16.24 -28.62 1.74
CA ALA A 102 -16.34 -29.37 0.48
C ALA A 102 -14.99 -29.68 -0.17
N GLN A 103 -14.09 -28.71 -0.35
CA GLN A 103 -12.87 -28.94 -1.14
C GLN A 103 -11.78 -29.68 -0.36
N ALA A 104 -11.47 -29.24 0.86
CA ALA A 104 -10.43 -29.85 1.69
C ALA A 104 -10.75 -31.34 1.97
N PRO A 105 -11.98 -31.74 2.36
CA PRO A 105 -12.29 -33.16 2.58
C PRO A 105 -12.13 -34.03 1.33
N LYS A 106 -12.51 -33.51 0.15
CA LYS A 106 -12.31 -34.22 -1.13
C LYS A 106 -10.84 -34.46 -1.46
N LEU A 107 -9.95 -33.61 -0.94
CA LEU A 107 -8.50 -33.72 -1.09
C LEU A 107 -7.83 -34.46 0.08
N GLY A 108 -8.62 -35.08 0.97
CA GLY A 108 -8.10 -35.77 2.15
C GLY A 108 -7.45 -34.82 3.16
N ARG A 109 -7.98 -33.59 3.28
CA ARG A 109 -7.51 -32.54 4.17
C ARG A 109 -8.60 -32.08 5.13
N THR A 110 -8.17 -31.49 6.24
CA THR A 110 -9.01 -30.70 7.14
C THR A 110 -8.45 -29.29 7.24
N ILE A 111 -9.35 -28.34 7.46
CA ILE A 111 -9.01 -26.95 7.77
C ILE A 111 -9.40 -26.73 9.22
N GLY A 112 -8.42 -26.38 10.05
CA GLY A 112 -8.66 -26.08 11.46
C GLY A 112 -9.27 -24.69 11.67
N PRO A 113 -9.61 -24.34 12.93
CA PRO A 113 -10.30 -23.10 13.25
C PRO A 113 -9.48 -21.85 12.88
N GLY A 114 -8.15 -21.92 12.88
CA GLY A 114 -7.28 -20.82 12.45
C GLY A 114 -7.09 -20.73 10.93
N GLY A 115 -7.71 -21.63 10.16
CA GLY A 115 -7.48 -21.78 8.72
C GLY A 115 -6.26 -22.67 8.39
N GLU A 116 -5.71 -23.39 9.36
CA GLU A 116 -4.56 -24.28 9.14
C GLU A 116 -4.96 -25.55 8.39
N VAL A 117 -4.29 -25.83 7.27
CA VAL A 117 -4.54 -27.02 6.45
C VAL A 117 -3.72 -28.20 6.98
N LYS A 118 -4.38 -29.33 7.27
CA LYS A 118 -3.74 -30.56 7.73
C LYS A 118 -4.18 -31.76 6.90
N PRO A 119 -3.27 -32.71 6.59
CA PRO A 119 -3.64 -33.98 6.01
C PRO A 119 -4.42 -34.84 7.01
N LEU A 120 -5.48 -35.49 6.53
CA LEU A 120 -6.24 -36.48 7.33
C LEU A 120 -5.39 -37.72 7.64
N ARG A 121 -4.55 -38.13 6.68
CA ARG A 121 -3.58 -39.22 6.80
C ARG A 121 -2.20 -38.68 6.39
N PRO A 122 -1.38 -38.18 7.33
CA PRO A 122 -0.07 -37.61 7.01
C PRO A 122 0.91 -38.69 6.53
N VAL A 123 1.65 -38.41 5.45
CA VAL A 123 2.67 -39.32 4.88
C VAL A 123 3.72 -39.73 5.92
N THR A 124 4.07 -38.83 6.83
CA THR A 124 5.06 -39.05 7.89
C THR A 124 4.64 -40.10 8.92
N THR A 125 3.33 -40.34 9.08
CA THR A 125 2.75 -41.22 10.11
C THR A 125 2.00 -42.42 9.55
N ASP A 126 1.77 -42.45 8.23
CA ASP A 126 0.97 -43.48 7.58
C ASP A 126 1.62 -43.92 6.26
N SER A 127 2.39 -45.01 6.32
CA SER A 127 3.14 -45.53 5.18
C SER A 127 2.26 -46.05 4.03
N GLU A 128 0.97 -46.32 4.27
CA GLU A 128 0.07 -46.78 3.20
C GLU A 128 -0.27 -45.66 2.21
N THR A 129 -0.18 -44.40 2.65
CA THR A 129 -0.36 -43.22 1.78
C THR A 129 0.74 -43.10 0.72
N TRP A 130 1.79 -43.92 0.83
CA TRP A 130 2.95 -43.92 -0.06
C TRP A 130 2.75 -44.70 -1.35
N GLY A 131 1.86 -45.71 -1.37
CA GLY A 131 1.80 -46.78 -2.37
C GLY A 131 1.48 -46.40 -3.83
N ILE A 132 1.34 -45.12 -4.15
CA ILE A 132 1.16 -44.57 -5.51
C ILE A 132 2.37 -43.70 -5.95
N HIS A 133 3.20 -43.25 -5.01
CA HIS A 133 4.34 -42.37 -5.28
C HIS A 133 5.66 -43.14 -5.42
N VAL A 134 6.60 -42.58 -6.19
CA VAL A 134 7.89 -43.22 -6.50
C VAL A 134 8.77 -43.37 -5.26
N ASP A 135 8.82 -42.33 -4.40
CA ASP A 135 9.47 -42.37 -3.10
C ASP A 135 8.89 -41.37 -2.07
N TYR A 136 9.49 -41.31 -0.86
CA TYR A 136 8.95 -40.70 0.37
C TYR A 136 8.97 -39.21 0.24
N TRP A 137 10.04 -38.72 -0.34
CA TRP A 137 10.20 -37.31 -0.64
C TRP A 137 9.20 -36.85 -1.70
N HIS A 138 8.89 -37.69 -2.69
CA HIS A 138 7.84 -37.37 -3.66
C HIS A 138 6.44 -37.32 -3.03
N ALA A 139 6.12 -38.25 -2.12
CA ALA A 139 4.82 -38.23 -1.42
C ALA A 139 4.68 -37.04 -0.46
N VAL A 140 5.74 -36.72 0.29
CA VAL A 140 5.79 -35.52 1.15
C VAL A 140 5.67 -34.25 0.32
N ALA A 141 6.34 -34.17 -0.83
CA ALA A 141 6.25 -33.03 -1.74
C ALA A 141 4.83 -32.85 -2.29
N ALA A 142 4.19 -33.93 -2.75
CA ALA A 142 2.81 -33.90 -3.24
C ALA A 142 1.81 -33.52 -2.13
N GLU A 143 1.99 -34.03 -0.91
CA GLU A 143 1.17 -33.63 0.24
C GLU A 143 1.30 -32.13 0.52
N LYS A 144 2.54 -31.62 0.52
CA LYS A 144 2.85 -30.21 0.74
C LYS A 144 2.23 -29.33 -0.34
N GLU A 145 2.31 -29.72 -1.61
CA GLU A 145 1.74 -28.95 -2.73
C GLU A 145 0.23 -28.73 -2.57
N VAL A 146 -0.51 -29.77 -2.21
CA VAL A 146 -1.95 -29.67 -1.93
C VAL A 146 -2.23 -28.74 -0.74
N ASN A 147 -1.44 -28.85 0.33
CA ASN A 147 -1.59 -27.99 1.51
C ASN A 147 -1.28 -26.52 1.19
N ASP A 148 -0.22 -26.26 0.42
CA ASP A 148 0.18 -24.93 -0.02
C ASP A 148 -0.90 -24.30 -0.90
N GLN A 149 -1.50 -25.07 -1.82
CA GLN A 149 -2.56 -24.59 -2.70
C GLN A 149 -3.82 -24.20 -1.92
N LEU A 150 -4.30 -25.06 -1.01
CA LEU A 150 -5.44 -24.72 -0.14
C LEU A 150 -5.12 -23.53 0.76
N SER A 151 -3.92 -23.48 1.34
CA SER A 151 -3.49 -22.35 2.18
C SER A 151 -3.47 -21.05 1.39
N LYS A 152 -3.03 -21.08 0.13
CA LYS A 152 -3.06 -19.91 -0.77
C LYS A 152 -4.49 -19.46 -1.08
N GLU A 153 -5.42 -20.38 -1.32
CA GLU A 153 -6.84 -20.07 -1.54
C GLU A 153 -7.46 -19.42 -0.28
N ILE A 154 -7.17 -19.95 0.91
CA ILE A 154 -7.59 -19.37 2.20
C ILE A 154 -7.02 -17.96 2.38
N ILE A 155 -5.73 -17.76 2.12
CA ILE A 155 -5.07 -16.45 2.20
C ILE A 155 -5.72 -15.45 1.26
N ASN A 156 -6.04 -15.85 0.02
CA ASN A 156 -6.68 -14.97 -0.96
C ASN A 156 -8.11 -14.58 -0.53
N ALA A 157 -8.90 -15.51 0.00
CA ALA A 157 -10.23 -15.20 0.52
C ALA A 157 -10.16 -14.23 1.71
N ARG A 158 -9.20 -14.44 2.63
CA ARG A 158 -8.95 -13.52 3.74
C ARG A 158 -8.48 -12.13 3.28
N ALA A 159 -7.61 -12.09 2.26
CA ALA A 159 -7.16 -10.84 1.66
C ALA A 159 -8.32 -10.05 1.05
N ARG A 160 -9.27 -10.72 0.37
CA ARG A 160 -10.48 -10.08 -0.17
C ARG A 160 -11.29 -9.38 0.93
N ALA A 161 -11.59 -10.08 2.02
CA ALA A 161 -12.32 -9.51 3.15
C ALA A 161 -11.54 -8.35 3.81
N HIS A 162 -10.24 -8.54 4.04
CA HIS A 162 -9.35 -7.53 4.61
C HIS A 162 -9.29 -6.25 3.77
N GLU A 163 -9.14 -6.38 2.46
CA GLU A 163 -9.07 -5.24 1.55
C GLU A 163 -10.41 -4.50 1.45
N ALA A 164 -11.54 -5.22 1.50
CA ALA A 164 -12.86 -4.62 1.52
C ALA A 164 -13.13 -3.85 2.82
N ASP A 165 -12.79 -4.44 3.98
CA ASP A 165 -12.92 -3.82 5.30
C ASP A 165 -12.11 -2.52 5.40
N ARG A 166 -10.82 -2.56 5.03
CA ARG A 166 -9.97 -1.36 5.07
C ARG A 166 -10.41 -0.27 4.10
N ALA A 167 -10.86 -0.66 2.90
CA ALA A 167 -11.35 0.29 1.92
C ALA A 167 -12.66 0.93 2.37
N ALA A 168 -13.57 0.17 2.98
CA ALA A 168 -14.78 0.72 3.56
C ALA A 168 -14.48 1.66 4.73
N ALA A 169 -13.59 1.27 5.65
CA ALA A 169 -13.15 2.13 6.74
C ALA A 169 -12.50 3.43 6.23
N TRP A 170 -11.67 3.33 5.18
CA TRP A 170 -11.09 4.50 4.50
C TRP A 170 -12.15 5.41 3.89
N ALA A 171 -13.12 4.85 3.17
CA ALA A 171 -14.19 5.63 2.56
C ALA A 171 -15.00 6.39 3.62
N LEU A 172 -15.44 5.69 4.67
CA LEU A 172 -16.20 6.29 5.76
C LEU A 172 -15.39 7.37 6.52
N TRP A 173 -14.08 7.20 6.65
CA TRP A 173 -13.22 8.22 7.24
C TRP A 173 -13.11 9.47 6.35
N GLN A 174 -13.08 9.28 5.03
CA GLN A 174 -13.01 10.35 4.04
C GLN A 174 -14.34 11.08 3.85
N ASP A 175 -15.46 10.44 4.17
CA ASP A 175 -16.79 11.06 4.17
C ASP A 175 -17.01 12.02 5.36
N THR A 176 -15.96 12.38 6.11
CA THR A 176 -16.05 13.47 7.09
C THR A 176 -16.03 14.83 6.39
N GLY A 177 -16.98 15.70 6.74
CA GLY A 177 -17.06 17.09 6.30
C GLY A 177 -15.76 17.87 6.53
N ALA A 178 -15.58 18.99 5.80
CA ALA A 178 -14.45 19.89 6.03
C ALA A 178 -14.45 20.48 7.45
N ASP A 179 -15.64 20.58 8.05
CA ASP A 179 -15.89 20.90 9.45
C ASP A 179 -17.19 20.21 9.94
N ASP A 180 -17.63 20.56 11.15
CA ASP A 180 -18.86 20.03 11.78
C ASP A 180 -20.17 20.57 11.17
N MET A 181 -20.07 21.43 10.16
CA MET A 181 -21.19 22.19 9.58
C MET A 181 -21.41 21.91 8.09
N GLU A 182 -20.55 21.13 7.43
CA GLU A 182 -20.61 20.86 5.98
C GLU A 182 -20.57 19.36 5.66
N PHE A 183 -21.43 18.92 4.74
CA PHE A 183 -21.37 17.55 4.20
C PHE A 183 -20.26 17.43 3.15
N ASN A 184 -19.69 16.23 2.98
CA ASN A 184 -18.64 15.96 1.99
C ASN A 184 -19.19 15.17 0.78
N PRO A 185 -19.58 15.84 -0.32
CA PRO A 185 -20.06 15.15 -1.52
C PRO A 185 -18.93 14.48 -2.33
N GLY A 186 -17.67 14.63 -1.93
CA GLY A 186 -16.48 14.08 -2.59
C GLY A 186 -16.09 12.68 -2.10
N GLY A 187 -16.96 12.05 -1.32
CA GLY A 187 -16.81 10.68 -0.83
C GLY A 187 -16.65 9.62 -1.91
N TYR A 188 -16.27 8.41 -1.50
CA TYR A 188 -16.17 7.28 -2.42
C TYR A 188 -17.53 6.61 -2.60
N ALA A 189 -17.96 6.44 -3.84
CA ALA A 189 -19.26 5.82 -4.15
C ALA A 189 -19.31 4.32 -3.80
N ASP A 190 -18.16 3.64 -3.80
CA ASP A 190 -18.05 2.21 -3.57
C ASP A 190 -16.67 1.78 -3.05
N VAL A 191 -16.55 0.52 -2.66
CA VAL A 191 -15.31 -0.08 -2.12
C VAL A 191 -14.19 -0.10 -3.16
N ASN A 192 -14.46 -0.24 -4.45
CA ASN A 192 -13.41 -0.28 -5.48
C ASN A 192 -12.81 1.10 -5.71
N ALA A 193 -13.64 2.14 -5.79
CA ALA A 193 -13.20 3.52 -5.82
C ALA A 193 -12.37 3.84 -4.57
N ALA A 194 -12.83 3.41 -3.40
CA ALA A 194 -12.11 3.59 -2.13
C ALA A 194 -10.76 2.85 -2.09
N LYS A 195 -10.67 1.63 -2.62
CA LYS A 195 -9.38 0.92 -2.80
C LYS A 195 -8.42 1.71 -3.67
N GLY A 196 -8.91 2.28 -4.77
CA GLY A 196 -8.14 3.14 -5.65
C GLY A 196 -7.59 4.36 -4.90
N GLY A 197 -8.47 5.09 -4.23
CA GLY A 197 -8.11 6.26 -3.44
C GLY A 197 -7.12 5.99 -2.31
N LEU A 198 -7.34 4.90 -1.55
CA LEU A 198 -6.40 4.46 -0.51
C LEU A 198 -5.04 4.08 -1.11
N GLY A 199 -5.04 3.42 -2.27
CA GLY A 199 -3.82 3.11 -3.03
C GLY A 199 -3.03 4.37 -3.40
N GLU A 200 -3.72 5.39 -3.91
CA GLU A 200 -3.08 6.66 -4.28
C GLU A 200 -2.62 7.47 -3.05
N TYR A 201 -3.36 7.41 -1.95
CA TYR A 201 -2.94 8.00 -0.67
C TYR A 201 -1.63 7.39 -0.18
N LYS A 202 -1.54 6.05 -0.14
CA LYS A 202 -0.29 5.34 0.23
C LYS A 202 0.87 5.72 -0.69
N TYR A 203 0.62 5.86 -2.00
CA TYR A 203 1.63 6.31 -2.97
C TYR A 203 2.16 7.71 -2.61
N ARG A 204 1.26 8.68 -2.44
CA ARG A 204 1.62 10.08 -2.13
C ARG A 204 2.38 10.17 -0.81
N GLU A 205 1.86 9.54 0.25
CA GLU A 205 2.44 9.53 1.59
C GLU A 205 3.82 8.86 1.64
N SER A 206 4.02 7.78 0.88
CA SER A 206 5.32 7.10 0.83
C SER A 206 6.35 7.91 0.06
N SER A 207 5.92 8.57 -1.01
CA SER A 207 6.75 9.53 -1.75
C SER A 207 7.15 10.72 -0.87
N GLU A 208 6.23 11.30 -0.10
CA GLU A 208 6.57 12.36 0.85
C GLU A 208 7.51 11.90 1.95
N PHE A 209 7.22 10.75 2.56
CA PHE A 209 8.05 10.18 3.61
C PHE A 209 9.48 9.97 3.12
N ILE A 210 9.66 9.33 1.95
CA ILE A 210 11.00 9.03 1.45
C ILE A 210 11.76 10.28 1.02
N PHE A 211 11.08 11.31 0.51
CA PHE A 211 11.69 12.60 0.24
C PHE A 211 12.25 13.23 1.51
N GLY A 212 11.45 13.21 2.59
CA GLY A 212 11.87 13.68 3.91
C GLY A 212 13.08 12.91 4.45
N GLU A 213 13.05 11.58 4.35
CA GLU A 213 14.15 10.70 4.74
C GLU A 213 15.42 10.95 3.93
N MET A 214 15.32 11.11 2.61
CA MET A 214 16.48 11.39 1.76
C MET A 214 17.15 12.71 2.13
N ARG A 215 16.35 13.77 2.31
CA ARG A 215 16.86 15.10 2.69
C ARG A 215 17.48 15.10 4.09
N THR A 216 16.86 14.41 5.03
CA THR A 216 17.32 14.35 6.43
C THR A 216 18.59 13.51 6.54
N ASN A 217 18.60 12.32 5.93
CA ASN A 217 19.70 11.38 6.05
C ASN A 217 20.92 11.85 5.25
N SER A 218 20.74 12.41 4.04
CA SER A 218 21.88 12.94 3.26
C SER A 218 22.61 14.09 3.95
N ALA A 219 21.90 14.88 4.77
CA ALA A 219 22.45 15.98 5.55
C ALA A 219 22.94 15.56 6.95
N SER A 220 22.84 14.27 7.32
CA SER A 220 23.09 13.82 8.67
C SER A 220 24.59 13.76 9.03
N PRO A 221 24.95 13.84 10.33
CA PRO A 221 26.32 13.64 10.79
C PRO A 221 26.89 12.27 10.40
N GLU A 222 26.07 11.22 10.35
CA GLU A 222 26.44 9.87 9.93
C GLU A 222 26.89 9.87 8.47
N VAL A 223 26.12 10.48 7.56
CA VAL A 223 26.50 10.60 6.14
C VAL A 223 27.73 11.48 5.97
N ALA A 224 27.86 12.58 6.73
CA ALA A 224 29.06 13.41 6.70
C ALA A 224 30.32 12.63 7.13
N LYS A 225 30.20 11.77 8.14
CA LYS A 225 31.28 10.88 8.61
C LYS A 225 31.63 9.85 7.56
N ILE A 226 30.64 9.15 7.00
CA ILE A 226 30.86 8.17 5.93
C ILE A 226 31.53 8.84 4.73
N ARG A 227 31.02 9.99 4.29
CA ARG A 227 31.61 10.78 3.20
C ARG A 227 33.07 11.16 3.43
N THR A 228 33.43 11.49 4.67
CA THR A 228 34.83 11.76 5.02
C THR A 228 35.68 10.51 4.87
N LEU A 229 35.21 9.36 5.37
CA LEU A 229 35.88 8.06 5.27
C LEU A 229 35.99 7.54 3.83
N MET A 230 34.98 7.81 3.00
CA MET A 230 34.98 7.43 1.58
C MET A 230 35.96 8.27 0.76
N ARG A 231 36.25 9.51 1.19
CA ARG A 231 37.26 10.39 0.57
C ARG A 231 38.68 10.05 0.99
N THR A 232 38.87 9.46 2.18
CA THR A 232 40.19 9.10 2.70
C THR A 232 40.63 7.70 2.22
N SER A 233 41.27 7.63 1.03
CA SER A 233 42.55 6.92 0.83
C SER A 233 42.94 6.77 -0.66
N GLU A 234 43.82 7.64 -1.18
CA GLU A 234 44.81 7.37 -2.28
C GLU A 234 45.87 8.49 -2.33
N GLY A 235 46.71 8.62 -1.30
CA GLY A 235 47.83 9.57 -1.33
C GLY A 235 48.99 9.12 -0.44
N PRO A 236 50.25 9.46 -0.77
CA PRO A 236 51.45 8.95 -0.09
C PRO A 236 51.47 9.22 1.43
N LEU A 237 50.72 10.20 1.92
CA LEU A 237 50.57 10.52 3.34
C LEU A 237 49.82 9.45 4.17
N GLY A 238 49.01 8.59 3.53
CA GLY A 238 48.34 7.46 4.21
C GLY A 238 49.31 6.36 4.66
N MET A 239 50.53 6.32 4.13
CA MET A 239 51.55 5.31 4.48
C MET A 239 52.45 5.70 5.65
N ILE A 240 52.40 6.95 6.15
CA ILE A 240 53.46 7.50 7.02
C ILE A 240 53.01 7.82 8.45
N SER A 241 51.77 7.53 8.83
CA SER A 241 51.27 7.90 10.17
C SER A 241 50.57 6.74 10.88
N PRO A 242 51.18 6.15 11.93
CA PRO A 242 50.62 5.03 12.70
C PRO A 242 49.32 5.34 13.46
N GLY A 243 48.85 6.61 13.46
CA GLY A 243 47.56 7.04 14.00
C GLY A 243 46.45 7.24 12.95
N ALA A 244 46.73 7.08 11.66
CA ALA A 244 45.77 7.31 10.56
C ALA A 244 44.97 6.05 10.16
N GLY A 245 45.17 4.93 10.85
CA GLY A 245 44.60 3.61 10.52
C GLY A 245 43.18 3.32 11.01
N LEU A 246 42.42 4.30 11.47
CA LEU A 246 41.01 4.15 11.89
C LEU A 246 39.99 4.74 10.88
N GLY A 247 40.45 5.21 9.72
CA GLY A 247 39.67 6.02 8.78
C GLY A 247 39.59 5.48 7.35
N SER A 248 39.42 4.17 7.16
CA SER A 248 39.45 3.57 5.81
C SER A 248 38.09 3.66 5.10
N ARG A 249 38.11 3.63 3.76
CA ARG A 249 36.93 3.41 2.90
C ARG A 249 36.08 2.22 3.36
N GLY A 250 36.72 1.13 3.81
CA GLY A 250 36.06 -0.04 4.37
C GLY A 250 35.28 0.26 5.66
N THR A 251 35.81 1.13 6.54
CA THR A 251 35.07 1.62 7.71
C THR A 251 33.85 2.43 7.31
N GLY A 252 33.96 3.26 6.25
CA GLY A 252 32.83 3.99 5.69
C GLY A 252 31.71 3.06 5.21
N LEU A 253 32.06 2.01 4.45
CA LEU A 253 31.12 0.99 3.98
C LEU A 253 30.50 0.17 5.13
N ALA A 254 31.28 -0.15 6.17
CA ALA A 254 30.77 -0.85 7.35
C ALA A 254 29.76 0.00 8.13
N LEU A 255 30.00 1.31 8.27
CA LEU A 255 29.05 2.24 8.89
C LEU A 255 27.78 2.39 8.05
N TRP A 256 27.93 2.52 6.72
CA TRP A 256 26.79 2.53 5.80
C TRP A 256 25.93 1.27 5.97
N TYR A 257 26.53 0.08 5.98
CA TYR A 257 25.83 -1.18 6.17
C TYR A 257 25.01 -1.22 7.47
N GLN A 258 25.53 -0.71 8.59
CA GLN A 258 24.78 -0.71 9.85
C GLN A 258 23.50 0.13 9.78
N LEU A 259 23.47 1.14 8.92
CA LEU A 259 22.31 2.03 8.75
C LEU A 259 21.23 1.38 7.86
N VAL A 260 21.65 0.72 6.78
CA VAL A 260 20.76 0.20 5.72
C VAL A 260 20.43 -1.29 5.82
N LYS A 261 21.10 -2.05 6.70
CA LYS A 261 20.80 -3.48 6.90
C LYS A 261 19.34 -3.68 7.33
N THR A 262 18.82 -4.88 7.12
CA THR A 262 17.52 -5.29 7.68
C THR A 262 17.46 -5.03 9.18
N GLY A 263 16.39 -4.37 9.63
CA GLY A 263 16.19 -3.92 11.01
C GLY A 263 17.09 -2.74 11.43
N GLY A 264 17.85 -2.16 10.50
CA GLY A 264 18.61 -0.93 10.70
C GLY A 264 17.71 0.32 10.70
N PRO A 265 18.25 1.48 11.08
CA PRO A 265 17.46 2.72 11.16
C PRO A 265 16.93 3.20 9.80
N TRP A 266 17.57 2.83 8.69
CA TRP A 266 17.13 3.16 7.33
C TRP A 266 16.52 1.96 6.61
N ASP A 267 16.06 0.95 7.36
CA ASP A 267 15.15 -0.05 6.83
C ASP A 267 13.73 0.51 6.84
N HIS A 268 13.32 1.12 5.74
CA HIS A 268 12.03 1.81 5.63
C HIS A 268 10.86 0.88 5.34
N LYS A 269 11.09 -0.33 4.82
CA LYS A 269 10.00 -1.26 4.46
C LYS A 269 9.12 -1.58 5.68
N PRO A 270 9.67 -2.00 6.85
CA PRO A 270 8.86 -2.24 8.05
C PRO A 270 8.17 -0.98 8.58
N GLN A 271 8.70 0.21 8.28
CA GLN A 271 8.11 1.49 8.70
C GLN A 271 6.85 1.82 7.88
N LEU A 272 6.91 1.63 6.55
CA LEU A 272 5.77 1.78 5.65
C LEU A 272 4.72 0.69 5.91
N GLU A 273 5.16 -0.56 6.11
CA GLU A 273 4.31 -1.67 6.51
C GLU A 273 3.51 -1.34 7.77
N LYS A 274 4.17 -0.83 8.81
CA LYS A 274 3.52 -0.42 10.04
C LYS A 274 2.62 0.80 9.85
N LYS A 275 3.07 1.81 9.09
CA LYS A 275 2.32 3.07 8.86
C LYS A 275 0.96 2.81 8.20
N PHE A 276 0.92 1.87 7.25
CA PHE A 276 -0.29 1.58 6.47
C PHE A 276 -0.92 0.22 6.80
N ASP A 277 -0.45 -0.43 7.86
CA ASP A 277 -0.88 -1.75 8.31
C ASP A 277 -0.94 -2.78 7.15
N LEU A 278 0.15 -2.88 6.37
CA LEU A 278 0.21 -3.71 5.16
C LEU A 278 0.20 -5.19 5.55
N GLN A 279 -0.82 -5.93 5.13
CA GLN A 279 -1.06 -7.29 5.63
C GLN A 279 -1.45 -8.30 4.53
N SER A 280 -1.91 -7.83 3.37
CA SER A 280 -2.18 -8.64 2.18
C SER A 280 -1.11 -8.41 1.10
N LYS A 281 -0.95 -9.35 0.16
CA LYS A 281 -0.04 -9.16 -1.00
C LYS A 281 -0.38 -7.94 -1.85
N ASN A 282 -1.64 -7.50 -1.86
CA ASN A 282 -2.04 -6.31 -2.60
C ASN A 282 -1.75 -5.03 -1.83
N ASP A 283 -1.65 -5.11 -0.51
CA ASP A 283 -1.38 -3.95 0.32
C ASP A 283 -0.03 -3.31 -0.01
N PHE A 284 0.98 -4.13 -0.31
CA PHE A 284 2.33 -3.73 -0.73
C PHE A 284 2.41 -3.05 -2.11
N TYR A 285 1.29 -2.94 -2.83
CA TYR A 285 1.24 -2.27 -4.13
C TYR A 285 0.32 -1.05 -4.05
N PHE A 286 0.90 0.12 -4.29
CA PHE A 286 0.20 1.40 -4.20
C PHE A 286 -0.23 1.86 -5.59
N LYS A 287 -1.49 2.31 -5.72
CA LYS A 287 -2.04 2.80 -7.00
C LYS A 287 -1.29 4.06 -7.40
N VAL A 288 -0.82 4.10 -8.64
CA VAL A 288 -0.21 5.29 -9.22
C VAL A 288 -1.31 6.29 -9.54
N PRO A 289 -1.25 7.54 -9.04
CA PRO A 289 -2.32 8.51 -9.21
C PRO A 289 -2.76 8.71 -10.67
N GLY A 290 -4.06 8.59 -10.91
CA GLY A 290 -4.66 8.75 -12.24
C GLY A 290 -4.29 7.67 -13.26
N ARG A 291 -3.77 6.51 -12.82
CA ARG A 291 -3.40 5.39 -13.70
C ARG A 291 -3.91 4.06 -13.17
N GLU A 292 -4.28 3.15 -14.07
CA GLU A 292 -4.63 1.76 -13.74
C GLU A 292 -3.39 0.87 -13.58
N LEU A 293 -2.46 1.34 -12.74
CA LEU A 293 -1.17 0.72 -12.48
C LEU A 293 -0.85 0.87 -10.99
N SER A 294 -0.20 -0.14 -10.43
CA SER A 294 0.33 -0.10 -9.06
C SER A 294 1.83 -0.33 -9.05
N VAL A 295 2.49 0.24 -8.05
CA VAL A 295 3.92 0.06 -7.79
C VAL A 295 4.15 -0.49 -6.39
N SER A 296 5.15 -1.36 -6.23
CA SER A 296 5.57 -1.90 -4.95
C SER A 296 6.11 -0.80 -4.03
N ASP A 297 5.83 -0.89 -2.74
CA ASP A 297 6.39 -0.03 -1.70
C ASP A 297 7.93 -0.11 -1.59
N ASP A 298 8.53 -1.19 -2.05
CA ASP A 298 9.98 -1.37 -2.05
C ASP A 298 10.75 -0.32 -2.85
N ILE A 299 10.12 0.27 -3.89
CA ILE A 299 10.80 1.25 -4.74
C ILE A 299 11.28 2.46 -3.94
N TYR A 300 10.57 2.86 -2.89
CA TYR A 300 10.87 4.06 -2.13
C TYR A 300 12.17 3.85 -1.35
N SER A 301 12.27 2.77 -0.57
CA SER A 301 13.48 2.39 0.17
C SER A 301 14.70 2.26 -0.76
N ASN A 302 14.52 1.68 -1.95
CA ASN A 302 15.60 1.53 -2.93
C ASN A 302 16.05 2.88 -3.53
N ILE A 303 15.12 3.78 -3.82
CA ILE A 303 15.43 5.15 -4.27
C ILE A 303 16.24 5.89 -3.19
N HIS A 304 15.84 5.77 -1.92
CA HIS A 304 16.61 6.34 -0.80
C HIS A 304 18.02 5.78 -0.71
N TYR A 305 18.15 4.45 -0.78
CA TYR A 305 19.45 3.76 -0.75
C TYR A 305 20.40 4.33 -1.81
N GLY A 306 19.91 4.45 -3.05
CA GLY A 306 20.66 5.05 -4.15
C GLY A 306 21.05 6.50 -3.89
N TYR A 307 20.09 7.35 -3.53
CA TYR A 307 20.31 8.78 -3.34
C TYR A 307 21.27 9.09 -2.19
N VAL A 308 21.00 8.55 -0.99
CA VAL A 308 21.80 8.81 0.20
C VAL A 308 23.16 8.12 0.11
N GLY A 309 23.26 6.97 -0.54
CA GLY A 309 24.52 6.29 -0.78
C GLY A 309 25.48 7.14 -1.63
N ARG A 310 24.97 7.81 -2.67
CA ARG A 310 25.75 8.78 -3.45
C ARG A 310 26.10 10.01 -2.64
N ALA A 311 25.19 10.51 -1.79
CA ALA A 311 25.48 11.59 -0.85
C ALA A 311 26.60 11.26 0.13
N ALA A 312 26.70 10.00 0.53
CA ALA A 312 27.78 9.46 1.35
C ALA A 312 29.10 9.25 0.58
N GLY A 313 29.14 9.53 -0.73
CA GLY A 313 30.33 9.39 -1.56
C GLY A 313 30.64 7.94 -1.99
N ILE A 314 29.71 7.01 -1.79
CA ILE A 314 29.85 5.59 -2.19
C ILE A 314 29.58 5.48 -3.69
N SER A 315 30.48 4.86 -4.46
CA SER A 315 30.35 4.79 -5.92
C SER A 315 29.15 3.95 -6.37
N ARG A 316 28.67 4.16 -7.62
CA ARG A 316 27.58 3.34 -8.17
C ARG A 316 27.89 1.84 -8.11
N PRO A 317 29.08 1.35 -8.54
CA PRO A 317 29.39 -0.08 -8.46
C PRO A 317 29.30 -0.62 -7.03
N GLU A 318 29.83 0.08 -6.03
CA GLU A 318 29.79 -0.38 -4.64
C GLU A 318 28.37 -0.43 -4.05
N LEU A 319 27.50 0.52 -4.42
CA LEU A 319 26.10 0.48 -4.01
C LEU A 319 25.37 -0.70 -4.64
N MET A 320 25.59 -0.93 -5.94
CA MET A 320 24.97 -2.05 -6.65
C MET A 320 25.50 -3.40 -6.16
N GLU A 321 26.81 -3.54 -5.90
CA GLU A 321 27.43 -4.76 -5.36
C GLU A 321 27.03 -5.02 -3.90
N GLY A 322 26.98 -3.97 -3.08
CA GLY A 322 26.56 -4.05 -1.68
C GLY A 322 25.13 -4.57 -1.54
N ALA A 323 24.24 -4.15 -2.42
CA ALA A 323 22.87 -4.61 -2.47
C ALA A 323 22.75 -6.03 -3.07
N ASN A 324 23.49 -6.35 -4.13
CA ASN A 324 23.38 -7.61 -4.91
C ASN A 324 24.17 -8.82 -4.34
N GLY A 325 24.56 -8.81 -3.06
CA GLY A 325 25.19 -9.96 -2.40
C GLY A 325 26.67 -9.80 -1.98
N GLY A 326 27.18 -8.57 -1.86
CA GLY A 326 28.45 -8.29 -1.18
C GLY A 326 28.38 -8.45 0.35
N ILE A 327 29.42 -7.99 1.06
CA ILE A 327 29.62 -8.04 2.54
C ILE A 327 28.46 -7.35 3.32
N ALA A 328 27.50 -6.74 2.61
CA ALA A 328 26.39 -5.96 3.10
C ALA A 328 25.01 -6.46 2.60
N SER A 329 24.88 -7.72 2.15
CA SER A 329 23.65 -8.29 1.58
C SER A 329 22.39 -7.97 2.39
N THR A 330 21.46 -7.22 1.79
CA THR A 330 20.16 -6.83 2.38
C THR A 330 18.96 -7.61 1.81
N GLY A 331 19.17 -8.51 0.84
CA GLY A 331 18.11 -9.38 0.29
C GLY A 331 18.45 -10.03 -1.05
N THR A 332 17.52 -10.81 -1.61
CA THR A 332 17.52 -11.21 -3.03
C THR A 332 17.00 -10.06 -3.87
N ASN A 333 17.89 -9.39 -4.60
CA ASN A 333 17.54 -8.27 -5.47
C ASN A 333 17.05 -8.75 -6.83
N ASP A 334 16.02 -8.08 -7.34
CA ASP A 334 15.55 -8.27 -8.72
C ASP A 334 15.88 -7.06 -9.61
N PRO A 335 15.65 -7.14 -10.94
CA PRO A 335 16.03 -6.06 -11.83
C PRO A 335 15.25 -4.75 -11.64
N GLY A 336 14.11 -4.75 -10.92
CA GLY A 336 13.39 -3.52 -10.59
C GLY A 336 13.91 -2.83 -9.33
N ASP A 337 14.44 -3.59 -8.36
CA ASP A 337 15.21 -3.01 -7.25
C ASP A 337 16.42 -2.24 -7.78
N ASP A 338 17.14 -2.85 -8.72
CA ASP A 338 18.26 -2.24 -9.44
C ASP A 338 17.89 -0.93 -10.13
N MET A 339 16.73 -0.88 -10.81
CA MET A 339 16.24 0.32 -11.48
C MET A 339 15.89 1.42 -10.46
N SER A 340 15.28 1.04 -9.34
CA SER A 340 14.89 1.97 -8.27
C SER A 340 16.11 2.60 -7.60
N MET A 341 17.12 1.78 -7.28
CA MET A 341 18.40 2.28 -6.76
C MET A 341 19.10 3.22 -7.74
N LYS A 342 19.15 2.86 -9.03
CA LYS A 342 19.73 3.72 -10.07
C LYS A 342 19.00 5.06 -10.19
N ALA A 343 17.66 5.06 -10.11
CA ALA A 343 16.89 6.30 -10.10
C ALA A 343 17.27 7.22 -8.93
N GLY A 344 17.46 6.66 -7.73
CA GLY A 344 17.99 7.40 -6.58
C GLY A 344 19.39 7.99 -6.82
N MET A 345 20.29 7.20 -7.40
CA MET A 345 21.64 7.66 -7.75
C MET A 345 21.61 8.80 -8.78
N ASP A 346 20.77 8.66 -9.82
CA ASP A 346 20.58 9.67 -10.87
C ASP A 346 20.06 10.98 -10.28
N LEU A 347 19.11 10.92 -9.34
CA LEU A 347 18.58 12.08 -8.64
C LEU A 347 19.67 12.84 -7.88
N TYR A 348 20.48 12.15 -7.08
CA TYR A 348 21.56 12.81 -6.33
C TYR A 348 22.64 13.38 -7.25
N GLU A 349 23.06 12.64 -8.27
CA GLU A 349 24.10 13.12 -9.19
C GLU A 349 23.65 14.33 -10.01
N LYS A 350 22.35 14.42 -10.31
CA LYS A 350 21.78 15.53 -11.08
C LYS A 350 21.50 16.77 -10.23
N TYR A 351 20.94 16.60 -9.04
CA TYR A 351 20.41 17.72 -8.25
C TYR A 351 21.12 17.92 -6.90
N GLY A 352 21.86 16.92 -6.42
CA GLY A 352 22.49 16.93 -5.10
C GLY A 352 21.50 17.34 -4.01
N ASP A 353 21.97 18.10 -3.03
CA ASP A 353 21.17 18.56 -1.89
C ASP A 353 20.06 19.58 -2.26
N THR A 354 19.95 19.97 -3.53
CA THR A 354 18.93 20.93 -4.02
C THR A 354 17.74 20.26 -4.70
N MET A 355 17.66 18.93 -4.70
CA MET A 355 16.54 18.18 -5.27
C MET A 355 15.21 18.63 -4.68
N THR A 356 14.25 18.98 -5.54
CA THR A 356 12.87 19.30 -5.11
C THR A 356 11.99 18.05 -5.11
N LYS A 357 10.85 18.14 -4.41
CA LYS A 357 9.87 17.06 -4.37
C LYS A 357 9.31 16.74 -5.76
N GLU A 358 9.04 17.77 -6.55
CA GLU A 358 8.51 17.64 -7.91
C GLU A 358 9.50 16.91 -8.83
N GLN A 359 10.80 17.16 -8.66
CA GLN A 359 11.84 16.46 -9.42
C GLN A 359 11.92 14.98 -9.04
N MET A 360 11.77 14.66 -7.76
CA MET A 360 11.72 13.28 -7.27
C MET A 360 10.47 12.57 -7.79
N ASP A 361 9.29 13.18 -7.69
CA ASP A 361 8.03 12.61 -8.18
C ASP A 361 8.07 12.35 -9.69
N ALA A 362 8.61 13.30 -10.46
CA ALA A 362 8.81 13.10 -11.89
C ALA A 362 9.74 11.92 -12.21
N ALA A 363 10.80 11.73 -11.41
CA ALA A 363 11.69 10.59 -11.56
C ALA A 363 11.02 9.25 -11.16
N ILE A 364 10.21 9.23 -10.10
CA ILE A 364 9.42 8.05 -9.71
C ILE A 364 8.42 7.67 -10.81
N LEU A 365 7.70 8.65 -11.36
CA LEU A 365 6.77 8.38 -12.47
C LEU A 365 7.49 7.82 -13.70
N LYS A 366 8.65 8.39 -14.05
CA LYS A 366 9.46 7.86 -15.15
C LYS A 366 9.96 6.44 -14.86
N LEU A 367 10.42 6.16 -13.64
CA LEU A 367 10.85 4.84 -13.22
C LEU A 367 9.72 3.81 -13.40
N VAL A 368 8.52 4.16 -12.94
CA VAL A 368 7.32 3.34 -13.10
C VAL A 368 7.01 3.09 -14.58
N ASP A 369 7.10 4.12 -15.43
CA ASP A 369 6.90 3.98 -16.88
C ASP A 369 7.92 3.04 -17.53
N ASP A 370 9.19 3.16 -17.16
CA ASP A 370 10.26 2.29 -17.67
C ASP A 370 10.08 0.83 -17.24
N MET A 371 9.68 0.61 -15.97
CA MET A 371 9.39 -0.73 -15.45
C MET A 371 8.16 -1.34 -16.15
N ASP A 372 7.09 -0.57 -16.34
CA ASP A 372 5.87 -1.07 -16.98
C ASP A 372 6.11 -1.38 -18.47
N ALA A 373 6.94 -0.58 -19.15
CA ALA A 373 7.36 -0.87 -20.51
C ALA A 373 8.08 -2.22 -20.62
N ARG A 374 9.02 -2.52 -19.71
CA ARG A 374 9.69 -3.83 -19.65
C ARG A 374 8.71 -4.97 -19.37
N ARG A 375 7.82 -4.79 -18.38
CA ARG A 375 6.77 -5.78 -18.06
C ARG A 375 5.89 -6.08 -19.27
N ARG A 376 5.43 -5.05 -19.99
CA ARG A 376 4.63 -5.20 -21.22
C ARG A 376 5.40 -5.86 -22.37
N ALA A 377 6.73 -5.73 -22.38
CA ALA A 377 7.61 -6.44 -23.31
C ALA A 377 7.86 -7.91 -22.93
N GLY A 378 7.23 -8.42 -21.86
CA GLY A 378 7.31 -9.82 -21.44
C GLY A 378 8.38 -10.12 -20.39
N ASP A 379 8.99 -9.08 -19.79
CA ASP A 379 9.96 -9.26 -18.70
C ASP A 379 9.25 -9.63 -17.39
N THR A 380 9.21 -10.92 -17.07
CA THR A 380 8.56 -11.45 -15.86
C THR A 380 9.31 -11.11 -14.57
N ALA A 381 10.54 -10.59 -14.66
CA ALA A 381 11.31 -10.16 -13.50
C ALA A 381 10.96 -8.73 -13.05
N MET A 382 10.12 -8.01 -13.81
CA MET A 382 9.56 -6.71 -13.40
C MET A 382 8.40 -6.90 -12.44
N THR A 383 8.72 -7.24 -11.20
CA THR A 383 7.70 -7.53 -10.18
C THR A 383 7.19 -6.26 -9.49
N GLN A 384 7.97 -5.18 -9.48
CA GLN A 384 7.66 -3.93 -8.78
C GLN A 384 6.47 -3.17 -9.37
N VAL A 385 6.04 -3.48 -10.59
CA VAL A 385 4.89 -2.83 -11.22
C VAL A 385 3.92 -3.87 -11.75
N ARG A 386 2.62 -3.57 -11.62
CA ARG A 386 1.55 -4.44 -12.11
C ARG A 386 0.27 -3.65 -12.36
N PRO A 387 -0.68 -4.17 -13.16
CA PRO A 387 -2.01 -3.58 -13.28
C PRO A 387 -2.67 -3.40 -11.91
N PHE A 388 -3.39 -2.29 -11.72
CA PHE A 388 -4.24 -2.13 -10.54
C PHE A 388 -5.41 -3.13 -10.63
N PRO A 389 -5.70 -3.89 -9.55
CA PRO A 389 -6.68 -4.98 -9.57
C PRO A 389 -8.14 -4.51 -9.55
#